data_AF-A0A552JW28-F1
#
_entry.id   AF-A0A552JW28-F1
#
_cell.length_a   1.000
_cell.length_b   1.000
_cell.length_c   1.000
_cell.angle_alpha   90.00
_cell.angle_beta   90.00
_cell.angle_gamma   90.00
#
_symmetry.space_group_name_H-M   'P 1'
#
loop_
_entity.id
_entity.type
_entity.pdbx_description
1 polymer ?
#
loop_
_entity_poly.entity_id
_entity_poly.type
_entity_poly.pdbx_seq_one_letter_code
_entity_poly.pdbx_strand_id
1 'polypeptide(L)' 'MIRKNSDGTTTPLTLPNHKQIKSSTLRSICTQAGISRDDFVASYEKT' A
#
# COMPACT_ATOMS: atom_id res chain seq x y z
N MET A 1 -0.76 -0.37 -5.93
CA MET A 1 -0.30 -1.32 -4.89
C MET A 1 -0.87 -2.68 -5.17
N ILE A 2 -0.07 -3.74 -5.09
CA ILE A 2 -0.46 -5.11 -5.46
C ILE A 2 -0.13 -6.04 -4.30
N ARG A 3 -1.08 -6.87 -3.88
CA ARG A 3 -0.85 -8.00 -2.98
C ARG A 3 -0.64 -9.26 -3.81
N LYS A 4 0.40 -10.03 -3.48
CA LYS A 4 0.58 -11.40 -3.99
C LYS A 4 -0.16 -12.38 -3.09
N ASN A 5 -0.96 -13.24 -3.68
CA ASN A 5 -1.69 -14.30 -3.00
C ASN A 5 -0.88 -15.61 -3.01
N SER A 6 -1.19 -16.53 -2.10
CA SER A 6 -0.51 -17.83 -1.99
C SER A 6 -0.75 -18.75 -3.20
N ASP A 7 -1.82 -18.51 -3.95
CA ASP A 7 -2.16 -19.22 -5.19
C ASP A 7 -1.46 -18.64 -6.43
N GLY A 8 -0.55 -17.67 -6.24
CA GLY A 8 0.18 -17.01 -7.33
C GLY A 8 -0.59 -15.88 -8.03
N THR A 9 -1.85 -15.65 -7.67
CA THR A 9 -2.63 -14.53 -8.21
C THR A 9 -2.24 -13.20 -7.56
N THR A 10 -2.62 -12.10 -8.21
CA THR A 10 -2.41 -10.76 -7.68
C THR A 10 -3.73 -10.04 -7.45
N THR A 11 -3.91 -9.48 -6.26
CA THR A 11 -5.07 -8.65 -5.94
C THR A 11 -4.65 -7.18 -5.86
N PRO A 12 -5.30 -6.28 -6.61
CA PRO A 12 -5.07 -4.86 -6.45
C PRO A 12 -5.58 -4.39 -5.08
N LEU A 13 -4.78 -3.58 -4.38
CA LEU A 13 -5.20 -2.93 -3.14
C LEU A 13 -5.65 -1.51 -3.44
N THR A 14 -6.83 -1.14 -2.95
CA THR A 14 -7.37 0.22 -3.05
C THR A 14 -7.07 1.02 -1.79
N LEU A 15 -6.66 2.27 -1.99
CA LEU A 15 -6.44 3.25 -0.93
C LEU A 15 -7.53 4.32 -0.99
N PRO A 16 -8.10 4.74 0.15
CA PRO A 16 -8.96 5.90 0.19
C PRO A 16 -8.21 7.16 -0.25
N ASN A 17 -8.76 7.92 -1.20
CA ASN A 17 -8.18 9.18 -1.65
C ASN A 17 -8.57 10.34 -0.71
N HIS A 18 -8.05 10.29 0.51
CA HIS A 18 -8.24 11.34 1.52
C HIS A 18 -6.94 12.10 1.73
N LYS A 19 -7.04 13.41 2.01
CA LYS A 19 -5.87 14.27 2.29
C LYS A 19 -5.01 13.76 3.44
N GLN A 20 -5.63 13.06 4.40
CA GLN A 20 -4.95 12.38 5.49
C GLN A 20 -5.51 10.97 5.64
N ILE A 21 -4.62 10.00 5.78
CA ILE A 21 -4.95 8.61 6.08
C ILE A 21 -4.43 8.25 7.46
N LYS A 22 -5.21 7.47 8.22
CA LYS A 22 -4.78 7.01 9.54
C LYS A 22 -3.51 6.16 9.42
N SER A 23 -2.61 6.31 10.39
CA SER A 23 -1.34 5.58 10.41
C SER A 23 -1.52 4.06 10.41
N SER A 24 -2.56 3.55 11.09
CA SER A 24 -2.92 2.13 11.10
C SER A 24 -3.35 1.63 9.73
N THR A 25 -4.15 2.41 8.99
CA THR A 25 -4.58 2.07 7.63
C THR A 25 -3.38 2.00 6.67
N LEU A 26 -2.50 3.00 6.69
CA LEU A 26 -1.31 3.00 5.84
C LEU A 26 -0.39 1.81 6.16
N ARG A 27 -0.19 1.52 7.45
CA ARG A 27 0.60 0.36 7.90
C ARG A 27 0.03 -0.95 7.34
N SER A 28 -1.28 -1.18 7.52
CA SER A 28 -1.93 -2.42 7.04
C SER A 28 -1.72 -2.63 5.55
N ILE A 29 -1.81 -1.57 4.76
CA ILE A 29 -1.72 -1.66 3.29
C ILE A 29 -0.27 -1.85 2.85
N CYS A 30 0.71 -1.18 3.49
CA CYS A 30 2.13 -1.43 3.24
C CYS A 30 2.50 -2.89 3.56
N THR A 31 2.02 -3.42 4.69
CA THR A 31 2.23 -4.82 5.07
C THR A 31 1.60 -5.78 4.05
N GLN A 32 0.36 -5.52 3.62
CA GLN A 32 -0.32 -6.37 2.63
C GLN A 32 0.34 -6.33 1.24
N ALA A 33 0.91 -5.18 0.87
CA ALA A 33 1.65 -5.01 -0.38
C ALA A 33 3.10 -5.51 -0.28
N GLY A 34 3.60 -5.80 0.92
CA GLY A 34 4.99 -6.22 1.14
C GLY A 34 6.02 -5.13 0.84
N ILE A 35 5.66 -3.85 1.02
CA ILE A 35 6.56 -2.71 0.82
C ILE A 35 6.80 -1.95 2.13
N SER A 36 7.94 -1.27 2.23
CA SER A 36 8.19 -0.39 3.37
C SER A 36 7.34 0.88 3.27
N ARG A 37 7.14 1.54 4.42
CA ARG A 37 6.48 2.86 4.46
C ARG A 37 7.27 3.88 3.64
N ASP A 38 8.59 3.84 3.73
CA ASP A 38 9.45 4.85 3.09
C ASP A 38 9.42 4.69 1.57
N ASP A 39 9.42 3.45 1.06
CA ASP A 39 9.23 3.18 -0.37
C ASP A 39 7.87 3.69 -0.87
N PHE A 40 6.82 3.51 -0.06
CA PHE A 40 5.49 4.03 -0.39
C PHE A 40 5.49 5.56 -0.48
N VAL A 41 6.02 6.26 0.53
CA VAL A 41 6.05 7.73 0.56
C VAL A 41 6.91 8.28 -0.58
N ALA A 42 8.10 7.71 -0.79
CA ALA A 42 8.99 8.11 -1.88
C ALA A 42 8.34 7.90 -3.26
N SER A 43 7.50 6.88 -3.42
CA SER A 43 6.74 6.66 -4.66
C SER A 43 5.59 7.65 -4.81
N TYR A 44 4.90 7.98 -3.72
CA TYR A 44 3.79 8.93 -3.71
C TYR A 44 4.24 10.36 -4.03
N GLU A 45 5.35 10.82 -3.45
CA GLU A 45 5.89 12.17 -3.66
C GLU A 45 6.53 12.39 -5.04
N LYS A 46 6.78 11.31 -5.79
CA LYS A 46 7.27 11.35 -7.18
C LYS A 46 6.15 11.48 -8.22
N THR A 47 4.90 11.60 -7.77
CA THR A 47 3.71 11.76 -8.63
C THR A 47 3.51 13.22 -8.98
#